data_AF-V4IZJ7-F1
#
_entry.id   AF-V4IZJ7-F1
#
_cell.length_a   1.000
_cell.length_b   1.000
_cell.length_c   1.000
_cell.angle_alpha   90.00
_cell.angle_beta   90.00
_cell.angle_gamma   90.00
#
_symmetry.space_group_name_H-M   'P 1'
#
loop_
_entity.id
_entity.type
_entity.pdbx_description
1 polymer ?
#
loop_
_entity_poly.entity_id
_entity_poly.type
_entity_poly.pdbx_seq_one_letter_code
_entity_poly.pdbx_strand_id
1 'polypeptide(L)'
;MSRSIRGTERALAARLPPAATLARWALAALLLLAGVHKLVDPGAWTDYVVDWLEPFVVSPLWFILANAAFELAIGAALLADRYTPEAALVTAVSLFGTSGYLAVVWVTAGRFGPSMVRDFGLGGLALAVFAAAVADGSHDERAEGK
;
A
#
# COMPACT_ATOMS: atom_id res chain seq x y z
N MET A 1 21.24 26.17 21.37
CA MET A 1 20.66 24.81 21.26
C MET A 1 19.93 24.55 19.92
N SER A 2 18.99 25.39 19.49
CA SER A 2 18.18 25.17 18.26
C SER A 2 18.95 25.05 16.91
N ARG A 3 20.16 25.62 16.78
CA ARG A 3 21.01 25.44 15.57
C ARG A 3 21.68 24.07 15.50
N SER A 4 21.98 23.46 16.65
CA SER A 4 22.64 22.14 16.73
C SER A 4 21.70 20.99 16.39
N ILE A 5 20.44 21.08 16.82
CA ILE A 5 19.39 20.09 16.49
C ILE A 5 19.13 20.06 14.98
N ARG A 6 18.91 21.22 14.35
CA ARG A 6 18.70 21.32 12.89
C ARG A 6 19.89 20.84 12.06
N GLY A 7 21.12 21.01 12.56
CA GLY A 7 22.31 20.46 11.92
C GLY A 7 22.36 18.93 11.97
N THR A 8 21.97 18.36 13.12
CA THR A 8 21.93 16.91 13.34
C THR A 8 20.82 16.25 12.52
N GLU A 9 19.62 16.83 12.49
CA GLU A 9 18.49 16.36 11.66
C GLU A 9 18.86 16.28 10.18
N ARG A 10 19.52 17.31 9.64
CA ARG A 10 19.98 17.33 8.24
C ARG A 10 21.04 16.29 7.96
N ALA A 11 22.00 16.11 8.88
CA ALA A 11 23.05 15.12 8.73
C ALA A 11 22.50 13.68 8.74
N LEU A 12 21.47 13.42 9.57
CA LEU A 12 20.74 12.15 9.58
C LEU A 12 19.93 11.94 8.30
N ALA A 13 19.17 12.95 7.87
CA ALA A 13 18.37 12.87 6.64
C ALA A 13 19.24 12.62 5.40
N ALA A 14 20.44 13.22 5.35
CA ALA A 14 21.38 13.02 4.24
C ALA A 14 21.95 11.59 4.14
N ARG A 15 21.75 10.75 5.17
CA ARG A 15 22.16 9.33 5.15
C ARG A 15 21.05 8.39 4.72
N LEU A 16 19.81 8.87 4.64
CA LEU A 16 18.67 8.08 4.22
C LEU A 16 18.55 8.09 2.70
N PRO A 17 18.00 7.02 2.10
CA PRO A 17 17.56 7.07 0.71
C PRO A 17 16.57 8.22 0.48
N PRO A 18 16.38 8.66 -0.78
CA PRO A 18 15.36 9.62 -1.12
C PRO A 18 14.00 9.22 -0.55
N ALA A 19 13.20 10.20 -0.10
CA ALA A 19 11.90 9.95 0.51
C ALA A 19 10.98 9.13 -0.41
N ALA A 20 11.03 9.35 -1.73
CA ALA A 20 10.31 8.56 -2.72
C ALA A 20 10.72 7.08 -2.71
N THR A 21 12.03 6.80 -2.65
CA THR A 21 12.56 5.44 -2.53
C THR A 21 12.11 4.77 -1.24
N LEU A 22 12.18 5.48 -0.10
CA LEU A 22 11.71 4.96 1.18
C LEU A 22 10.22 4.67 1.18
N ALA A 23 9.40 5.58 0.62
CA ALA A 23 7.96 5.39 0.51
C ALA A 23 7.63 4.17 -0.36
N ARG A 24 8.31 4.01 -1.51
CA ARG A 24 8.16 2.86 -2.40
C ARG A 24 8.54 1.55 -1.70
N TRP A 25 9.66 1.52 -0.98
CA TRP A 25 10.08 0.33 -0.24
C TRP A 25 9.13 -0.01 0.90
N ALA A 26 8.63 0.99 1.63
CA ALA A 26 7.64 0.78 2.68
C ALA A 26 6.33 0.20 2.11
N LEU A 27 5.87 0.72 0.98
CA LEU A 27 4.69 0.20 0.28
C LEU A 27 4.91 -1.22 -0.25
N ALA A 28 6.07 -1.49 -0.85
CA ALA A 28 6.44 -2.83 -1.32
C ALA A 28 6.49 -3.84 -0.16
N ALA A 29 7.16 -3.48 0.94
CA ALA A 29 7.26 -4.32 2.12
C ALA A 29 5.89 -4.61 2.73
N LEU A 30 5.01 -3.62 2.80
CA LEU A 30 3.63 -3.81 3.24
C LEU A 30 2.93 -4.90 2.42
N LEU A 31 2.94 -4.79 1.09
CA LEU A 31 2.27 -5.75 0.21
C LEU A 31 2.89 -7.14 0.30
N LEU A 32 4.22 -7.23 0.34
CA LEU A 32 4.92 -8.50 0.46
C LEU A 32 4.59 -9.19 1.78
N LEU A 33 4.64 -8.47 2.90
CA LEU A 33 4.34 -9.00 4.21
C LEU A 33 2.86 -9.38 4.35
N ALA A 34 1.95 -8.56 3.84
CA ALA A 34 0.52 -8.87 3.84
C ALA A 34 0.21 -10.10 2.98
N GLY A 35 0.79 -10.20 1.78
CA GLY A 35 0.64 -11.34 0.89
C GLY A 35 1.19 -12.62 1.51
N VAL A 36 2.40 -12.60 2.08
CA VAL A 36 2.95 -13.75 2.81
C VAL A 36 2.06 -14.14 3.98
N HIS A 37 1.57 -13.18 4.77
CA HIS A 37 0.70 -13.48 5.91
C HIS A 37 -0.61 -14.15 5.47
N LYS A 38 -1.19 -13.74 4.33
CA LYS A 38 -2.38 -14.39 3.74
C LYS A 38 -2.13 -15.82 3.28
N LEU A 39 -0.91 -16.13 2.82
CA LEU A 39 -0.55 -17.50 2.46
C LEU A 39 -0.30 -18.38 3.68
N VAL A 40 0.28 -17.81 4.74
CA VAL A 40 0.62 -18.53 5.97
C VAL A 40 -0.61 -18.77 6.85
N ASP A 41 -1.46 -17.75 7.00
CA ASP A 41 -2.69 -17.80 7.80
C ASP A 41 -3.84 -17.12 7.04
N PRO A 42 -4.44 -17.81 6.04
CA PRO A 42 -5.57 -17.25 5.30
C PRO A 42 -6.81 -17.06 6.19
N GLY A 43 -6.94 -17.82 7.28
CA GLY A 43 -8.09 -17.76 8.18
C GLY A 43 -8.26 -16.39 8.84
N ALA A 44 -7.15 -15.78 9.28
CA ALA A 44 -7.15 -14.43 9.83
C ALA A 44 -7.67 -13.35 8.87
N TRP A 45 -7.74 -13.64 7.57
CA TRP A 45 -8.21 -12.70 6.56
C TRP A 45 -9.59 -13.04 6.01
N THR A 46 -10.03 -14.29 6.06
CA THR A 46 -11.40 -14.65 5.67
C THR A 46 -12.44 -14.02 6.59
N ASP A 47 -12.07 -13.71 7.83
CA ASP A 47 -12.91 -12.99 8.79
C ASP A 47 -13.32 -11.58 8.33
N TYR A 48 -12.60 -11.01 7.37
CA TYR A 48 -13.00 -9.75 6.75
C TYR A 48 -14.18 -9.91 5.82
N VAL A 49 -14.57 -11.12 5.39
CA VAL A 49 -15.79 -11.34 4.60
C VAL A 49 -16.97 -11.52 5.56
N VAL A 50 -17.87 -10.55 5.60
CA VAL A 50 -19.04 -10.56 6.50
C VAL A 50 -20.28 -11.16 5.82
N ASP A 51 -21.26 -11.55 6.62
CA ASP A 51 -22.41 -12.38 6.25
C ASP A 51 -23.24 -11.83 5.06
N TRP A 52 -23.36 -10.50 4.92
CA TRP A 52 -24.10 -9.91 3.79
C TRP A 52 -23.27 -9.84 2.49
N LEU A 53 -21.96 -10.01 2.57
CA LEU A 53 -21.06 -10.12 1.42
C LEU A 53 -20.89 -11.58 0.97
N GLU A 54 -21.10 -12.53 1.88
CA GLU A 54 -21.02 -13.97 1.62
C GLU A 54 -21.77 -14.44 0.36
N PRO A 55 -23.00 -13.96 0.05
CA PRO A 55 -23.73 -14.39 -1.15
C PRO A 55 -23.08 -13.97 -2.47
N PHE A 56 -22.17 -12.99 -2.44
CA PHE A 56 -21.51 -12.43 -3.62
C PHE A 56 -20.08 -12.96 -3.81
N VAL A 57 -19.55 -13.74 -2.86
CA VAL A 57 -18.19 -14.29 -2.90
C VAL A 57 -18.27 -15.81 -3.01
N VAL A 58 -17.82 -16.36 -4.14
CA VAL A 58 -17.86 -17.81 -4.41
C VAL A 58 -17.12 -18.60 -3.33
N SER A 59 -16.01 -18.07 -2.83
CA SER A 59 -15.25 -18.64 -1.71
C SER A 59 -14.32 -17.58 -1.08
N PRO A 60 -14.50 -17.25 0.21
CA PRO A 60 -13.62 -16.33 0.93
C PRO A 60 -12.14 -16.76 0.88
N LEU A 61 -11.87 -18.06 1.02
CA LEU A 61 -10.51 -18.59 0.98
C LEU A 61 -9.84 -18.34 -0.38
N TRP A 62 -10.50 -18.69 -1.49
CA TRP A 62 -9.92 -18.49 -2.81
C TRP A 62 -9.72 -17.02 -3.14
N PHE A 63 -10.62 -16.15 -2.68
CA PHE A 63 -10.47 -14.71 -2.80
C PHE A 63 -9.22 -14.22 -2.05
N ILE A 64 -9.02 -14.64 -0.80
CA ILE A 64 -7.83 -14.28 -0.01
C ILE A 64 -6.54 -14.78 -0.65
N LEU A 65 -6.51 -16.02 -1.15
CA LEU A 65 -5.32 -16.58 -1.80
C LEU A 65 -5.00 -15.89 -3.14
N ALA A 66 -6.01 -15.56 -3.93
CA ALA A 66 -5.82 -14.78 -5.16
C ALA A 66 -5.28 -13.38 -4.84
N ASN A 67 -5.87 -12.70 -3.85
CA ASN A 67 -5.38 -11.40 -3.40
C ASN A 67 -3.94 -11.47 -2.89
N ALA A 68 -3.57 -12.53 -2.15
CA ALA A 68 -2.20 -12.74 -1.69
C ALA A 68 -1.21 -12.81 -2.85
N ALA A 69 -1.53 -13.57 -3.90
CA ALA A 69 -0.69 -13.66 -5.10
C ALA A 69 -0.53 -12.30 -5.81
N PHE A 70 -1.61 -11.53 -5.92
CA PHE A 70 -1.56 -10.17 -6.48
C PHE A 70 -0.70 -9.22 -5.65
N GLU A 71 -0.85 -9.22 -4.33
CA GLU A 71 -0.04 -8.38 -3.43
C GLU A 71 1.45 -8.72 -3.51
N LEU A 72 1.78 -10.02 -3.60
CA LEU A 72 3.17 -10.45 -3.80
C LEU A 72 3.73 -9.96 -5.14
N ALA A 73 2.96 -10.07 -6.21
CA ALA A 73 3.39 -9.62 -7.54
C ALA A 73 3.60 -8.10 -7.60
N ILE A 74 2.63 -7.32 -7.09
CA ILE A 74 2.70 -5.85 -7.04
C ILE A 74 3.84 -5.41 -6.11
N GLY A 75 3.97 -6.02 -4.94
CA GLY A 75 5.05 -5.72 -3.99
C GLY A 75 6.42 -6.00 -4.59
N ALA A 76 6.59 -7.11 -5.32
CA ALA A 76 7.82 -7.43 -6.02
C ALA A 76 8.13 -6.43 -7.16
N ALA A 77 7.11 -6.03 -7.93
CA ALA A 77 7.26 -5.01 -8.97
C ALA A 77 7.71 -3.66 -8.39
N LEU A 78 7.06 -3.20 -7.32
CA LEU A 78 7.45 -1.98 -6.60
C LEU A 78 8.86 -2.08 -6.03
N LEU A 79 9.26 -3.22 -5.47
CA LEU A 79 10.60 -3.41 -4.93
C LEU A 79 11.67 -3.34 -6.05
N ALA A 80 11.38 -3.97 -7.19
CA ALA A 80 12.21 -3.96 -8.38
C ALA A 80 12.18 -2.64 -9.18
N ASP A 81 11.40 -1.65 -8.71
CA ASP A 81 11.17 -0.37 -9.39
C ASP A 81 10.64 -0.53 -10.83
N ARG A 82 9.72 -1.47 -11.01
CA ARG A 82 9.07 -1.78 -12.29
C ARG A 82 7.58 -1.51 -12.18
N TYR A 83 7.04 -0.84 -13.19
CA TYR A 83 5.62 -0.47 -13.26
C TYR A 83 5.18 0.31 -12.00
N THR A 84 6.08 1.10 -11.41
CA THR A 84 5.86 1.80 -10.15
C THR A 84 4.59 2.67 -10.15
N PRO A 85 4.29 3.51 -11.16
CA PRO A 85 3.08 4.31 -11.13
C PRO A 85 1.82 3.44 -11.19
N GLU A 86 1.76 2.43 -12.07
CA GLU A 86 0.60 1.54 -12.18
C GLU A 86 0.40 0.72 -10.90
N ALA A 87 1.47 0.13 -10.38
CA ALA A 87 1.45 -0.67 -9.16
C ALA A 87 1.01 0.15 -7.94
N ALA A 88 1.52 1.37 -7.80
CA ALA A 88 1.14 2.27 -6.72
C ALA A 88 -0.32 2.74 -6.83
N LEU A 89 -0.79 3.04 -8.06
CA LEU A 89 -2.18 3.44 -8.28
C LEU A 89 -3.17 2.31 -7.98
N VAL A 90 -2.90 1.09 -8.48
CA VAL A 90 -3.71 -0.10 -8.17
C VAL A 90 -3.76 -0.33 -6.67
N THR A 91 -2.61 -0.20 -5.98
CA THR A 91 -2.53 -0.33 -4.53
C THR A 91 -3.37 0.73 -3.81
N ALA A 92 -3.31 1.99 -4.24
CA ALA A 92 -4.10 3.07 -3.67
C ALA A 92 -5.60 2.83 -3.82
N VAL A 93 -6.05 2.46 -5.03
CA VAL A 93 -7.46 2.15 -5.31
C VAL A 93 -7.93 0.98 -4.45
N SER A 94 -7.12 -0.08 -4.35
CA SER A 94 -7.43 -1.25 -3.53
C SER A 94 -7.56 -0.89 -2.04
N LEU A 95 -6.63 -0.09 -1.50
CA LEU A 95 -6.65 0.33 -0.09
C LEU A 95 -7.82 1.26 0.23
N PHE A 96 -8.17 2.20 -0.65
CA PHE A 96 -9.35 3.04 -0.45
C PHE A 96 -10.66 2.28 -0.61
N GLY A 97 -10.74 1.36 -1.57
CA GLY A 97 -11.89 0.46 -1.73
C GLY A 97 -12.09 -0.40 -0.47
N THR A 98 -11.00 -1.00 0.03
CA THR A 98 -11.00 -1.76 1.29
C THR A 98 -11.39 -0.88 2.48
N SER A 99 -10.86 0.33 2.56
CA SER A 99 -11.21 1.28 3.64
C SER A 99 -12.69 1.65 3.61
N GLY A 100 -13.26 1.88 2.43
CA GLY A 100 -14.69 2.15 2.26
C GLY A 100 -15.55 0.96 2.68
N TYR A 101 -15.16 -0.25 2.27
CA TYR A 101 -15.77 -1.49 2.73
C TYR A 101 -15.73 -1.63 4.26
N LEU A 102 -14.55 -1.47 4.86
CA LEU A 102 -14.38 -1.58 6.31
C LEU A 102 -15.10 -0.46 7.07
N ALA A 103 -15.28 0.71 6.48
CA ALA A 103 -16.10 1.77 7.07
C ALA A 103 -17.58 1.35 7.15
N VAL A 104 -18.13 0.71 6.10
CA VAL A 104 -19.49 0.14 6.13
C VAL A 104 -19.59 -0.95 7.19
N VAL A 105 -18.62 -1.87 7.25
CA VAL A 105 -18.59 -2.93 8.28
C VAL A 105 -18.49 -2.35 9.69
N TRP A 106 -17.70 -1.30 9.87
CA TRP A 106 -17.55 -0.66 11.18
C TRP A 106 -18.85 -0.01 11.64
N VAL A 107 -19.54 0.71 10.76
CA VAL A 107 -20.82 1.37 11.08
C VAL A 107 -21.95 0.36 11.31
N THR A 108 -21.96 -0.74 10.57
CA THR A 108 -23.06 -1.73 10.63
C THR A 108 -22.87 -2.82 11.68
N ALA A 109 -21.62 -3.21 11.96
CA ALA A 109 -21.29 -4.34 12.83
C ALA A 109 -20.29 -4.01 13.95
N GLY A 110 -19.76 -2.78 14.02
CA GLY A 110 -18.82 -2.37 15.06
C GLY A 110 -17.42 -3.02 14.96
N ARG A 111 -17.09 -3.64 13.82
CA ARG A 111 -15.84 -4.40 13.62
C ARG A 111 -14.81 -3.62 12.78
N PHE A 112 -13.54 -3.96 12.94
CA PHE A 112 -12.41 -3.55 12.07
C PHE A 112 -12.13 -2.04 11.91
N GLY A 113 -12.71 -1.16 12.74
CA GLY A 113 -12.42 0.28 12.72
C GLY A 113 -10.92 0.64 12.72
N PRO A 114 -10.07 0.02 13.57
CA PRO A 114 -8.62 0.26 13.53
C PRO A 114 -7.95 -0.12 12.21
N SER A 115 -8.38 -1.24 11.59
CA SER A 115 -7.88 -1.68 10.28
C SER A 115 -8.25 -0.66 9.19
N MET A 116 -9.48 -0.13 9.21
CA MET A 116 -9.93 0.91 8.28
C MET A 116 -9.06 2.17 8.34
N VAL A 117 -8.78 2.68 9.54
CA VAL A 117 -7.97 3.90 9.72
C VAL A 117 -6.54 3.68 9.21
N ARG A 118 -5.96 2.52 9.51
CA ARG A 118 -4.63 2.12 9.01
C ARG A 118 -4.62 2.10 7.48
N ASP A 119 -5.56 1.38 6.87
CA ASP A 119 -5.58 1.16 5.43
C ASP A 119 -5.84 2.46 4.66
N PHE A 120 -6.62 3.38 5.24
CA PHE A 120 -6.82 4.71 4.67
C PHE A 120 -5.51 5.51 4.61
N GLY A 121 -4.74 5.50 5.70
CA GLY A 121 -3.41 6.14 5.75
C GLY A 121 -2.43 5.52 4.76
N LEU A 122 -2.45 4.19 4.62
CA LEU A 122 -1.64 3.47 3.63
C LEU A 122 -2.06 3.78 2.20
N GLY A 123 -3.35 4.02 1.94
CA GLY A 123 -3.83 4.51 0.65
C GLY A 123 -3.23 5.87 0.30
N GLY A 124 -3.08 6.75 1.29
CA GLY A 124 -2.36 8.02 1.15
C GLY A 124 -0.87 7.83 0.81
N LEU A 125 -0.19 6.87 1.47
CA LEU A 125 1.19 6.51 1.13
C LEU A 125 1.31 6.01 -0.32
N ALA A 126 0.37 5.17 -0.76
CA ALA A 126 0.35 4.67 -2.14
C ALA A 126 0.17 5.80 -3.17
N LEU A 127 -0.70 6.78 -2.90
CA LEU A 127 -0.84 7.98 -3.73
C LEU A 127 0.45 8.83 -3.75
N ALA A 128 1.16 8.93 -2.63
CA ALA A 128 2.43 9.65 -2.58
C ALA A 128 3.51 8.97 -3.46
N VAL A 129 3.58 7.64 -3.44
CA VAL A 129 4.46 6.86 -4.33
C VAL A 129 4.06 7.05 -5.79
N PHE A 130 2.78 6.98 -6.11
CA PHE A 130 2.27 7.24 -7.46
C PHE A 130 2.66 8.64 -7.95
N ALA A 131 2.39 9.68 -7.16
CA ALA A 131 2.68 11.05 -7.52
C ALA A 131 4.18 11.29 -7.75
N ALA A 132 5.05 10.71 -6.91
CA ALA A 132 6.49 10.78 -7.09
C ALA A 132 6.93 10.09 -8.39
N ALA A 133 6.44 8.88 -8.65
CA ALA A 133 6.81 8.11 -9.85
C ALA A 133 6.39 8.81 -11.16
N VAL A 134 5.20 9.43 -11.19
CA VAL A 134 4.74 10.21 -12.35
C VAL A 134 5.58 11.48 -12.53
N ALA A 135 5.94 12.16 -11.44
CA ALA A 135 6.78 13.35 -11.51
C ALA A 135 8.17 13.02 -12.06
N ASP A 136 8.80 11.94 -11.58
CA ASP A 136 10.11 11.48 -12.05
C ASP A 136 10.08 11.10 -13.55
N GLY A 137 9.08 10.34 -14.00
CA GLY A 137 8.93 10.00 -15.43
C GLY A 137 8.74 11.21 -16.34
N SER A 138 8.04 12.24 -15.86
CA SER A 138 7.83 13.48 -16.61
C SER A 138 9.12 14.32 -16.77
N HIS A 139 10.11 14.11 -15.89
CA HIS A 139 11.42 14.74 -16.02
C HIS A 139 12.26 14.08 -17.11
N ASP A 140 12.19 12.75 -17.24
CA ASP A 140 12.92 12.00 -18.27
C ASP A 140 12.40 12.33 -19.68
N GLU A 141 11.09 12.37 -19.90
CA GLU A 141 10.49 12.72 -21.19
C GLU A 141 10.88 14.13 -21.67
N ARG A 142 11.05 15.09 -20.74
CA ARG A 142 11.50 16.46 -21.06
C ARG A 142 12.99 16.56 -21.36
N ALA A 143 13.80 15.62 -20.85
CA ALA A 143 15.23 15.57 -21.11
C ALA A 143 15.53 14.91 -22.47
N GLU A 144 14.72 13.94 -22.89
CA GLU A 144 14.85 13.25 -24.19
C GLU A 144 14.23 14.02 -25.37
N GLY A 145 13.32 14.96 -25.11
CA GLY A 145 12.69 15.81 -26.12
C GLY A 145 13.53 17.01 -26.63
N LYS A 146 14.86 16.98 -26.47
CA LYS A 146 15.81 17.99 -26.97
C LYS A 146 16.86 17.36 -27.87
#